data_AF-A0A6A1Q8F5-F1
#
_entry.id   AF-A0A6A1Q8F5-F1
#
_cell.length_a   1.000
_cell.length_b   1.000
_cell.length_c   1.000
_cell.angle_alpha   90.00
_cell.angle_beta   90.00
_cell.angle_gamma   90.00
#
_symmetry.space_group_name_H-M   'P 1'
#
loop_
_entity.id
_entity.type
_entity.pdbx_description
1 polymer ?
#
loop_
_entity_poly.entity_id
_entity_poly.type
_entity_poly.pdbx_seq_one_letter_code
_entity_poly.pdbx_strand_id
1 'polypeptide(L)'
;MDVVGENEALQQFFEAQGASGTLGNPTLDTSLLEEFLGNDFDLAALPSLPPTKKRKCTQALEDSGDCHVWDHHSRPMTSRSHSSEVQDHDSERQNMMLVDQCSPALKWQPYRSVPWHSLLNSQYEKLPDIGYRVVTDKGFNFSPADEAFVCQKKNHFQITIHIQVWGSPKFVKTQMGPKPIEMFYLKAFGIKVEATSQIIAIEQSQADRSKKIFNPVKINLLADQVTKVTLGRLHFSETTANNMRKKGKPNPDQRYFMLVVGLYAANQDQFYLLSAHVSERIIVRASNPGQFENDIDALWQRGQVPESVVCHGRVGINTDAPDEALVVCGNMKVMGTIMHPSDSRAKQNIQEVDTNEQLRRIAQMRIVEYDYKPEFASAMGINTAHQTGMIAQEVQEILPRAVREVGHVTCENGEMLENFLMVDKVTLNRYLP
;
A
#
# COMPACT_ATOMS: atom_id res chain seq x y z
N MET A 1 -13.23 -45.50 37.06
CA MET A 1 -12.55 -45.02 38.27
C MET A 1 -12.62 -43.51 38.19
N ASP A 2 -13.36 -42.93 39.12
CA ASP A 2 -13.69 -41.50 39.14
C ASP A 2 -12.44 -40.65 39.22
N VAL A 3 -12.41 -39.59 38.41
CA VAL A 3 -11.36 -38.59 38.41
C VAL A 3 -11.60 -37.69 39.62
N VAL A 4 -10.82 -37.97 40.67
CA VAL A 4 -10.65 -37.10 41.84
C VAL A 4 -10.22 -35.72 41.33
N GLY A 5 -11.02 -34.71 41.63
CA GLY A 5 -10.81 -33.35 41.13
C GLY A 5 -9.50 -32.75 41.65
N GLU A 6 -8.84 -31.96 40.82
CA GLU A 6 -7.55 -31.30 41.09
C GLU A 6 -7.51 -30.55 42.45
N ASN A 7 -8.67 -30.14 42.97
CA ASN A 7 -8.82 -29.53 44.29
C ASN A 7 -8.55 -30.48 45.47
N GLU A 8 -8.84 -31.77 45.34
CA GLU A 8 -8.65 -32.76 46.40
C GLU A 8 -7.16 -33.16 46.56
N ALA A 9 -6.41 -33.11 45.45
CA ALA A 9 -4.96 -33.35 45.45
C ALA A 9 -4.18 -32.17 46.06
N LEU A 10 -4.62 -30.93 45.81
CA LEU A 10 -4.06 -29.73 46.44
C LEU A 10 -4.34 -29.68 47.94
N GLN A 11 -5.55 -30.08 48.36
CA GLN A 11 -5.92 -30.15 49.78
C GLN A 11 -5.04 -31.16 50.54
N GLN A 12 -4.79 -32.34 49.96
CA GLN A 12 -3.91 -33.36 50.55
C GLN A 12 -2.44 -32.94 50.60
N PHE A 13 -1.98 -32.10 49.68
CA PHE A 13 -0.62 -31.56 49.68
C PHE A 13 -0.38 -30.59 50.86
N PHE A 14 -1.34 -29.73 51.17
CA PHE A 14 -1.26 -28.82 52.33
C PHE A 14 -1.48 -29.53 53.68
N GLU A 15 -2.33 -30.58 53.73
CA GLU A 15 -2.50 -31.39 54.95
C GLU A 15 -1.28 -32.27 55.26
N ALA A 16 -0.53 -32.72 54.25
CA ALA A 16 0.67 -33.53 54.43
C ALA A 16 1.86 -32.77 55.04
N GLN A 17 1.83 -31.43 55.06
CA GLN A 17 2.88 -30.61 55.68
C GLN A 17 2.64 -30.27 57.17
N GLY A 18 1.67 -30.93 57.81
CA GLY A 18 1.67 -31.20 59.25
C GLY A 18 2.07 -30.04 60.19
N ALA A 19 1.07 -29.30 60.64
CA ALA A 19 1.17 -28.47 61.83
C ALA A 19 1.65 -29.29 63.05
N SER A 20 2.84 -28.98 63.57
CA SER A 20 3.19 -29.27 64.96
C SER A 20 4.33 -28.35 65.45
N GLY A 21 4.00 -27.46 66.40
CA GLY A 21 4.92 -27.01 67.46
C GLY A 21 5.77 -25.76 67.23
N THR A 22 5.22 -24.59 67.57
CA THR A 22 5.89 -23.47 68.30
C THR A 22 7.39 -23.19 68.06
N LEU A 23 7.71 -22.28 67.14
CA LEU A 23 8.49 -21.02 67.32
C LEU A 23 8.77 -20.43 65.92
N GLY A 24 8.76 -19.10 65.82
CA GLY A 24 8.57 -18.34 64.59
C GLY A 24 9.49 -18.64 63.39
N ASN A 25 8.86 -18.75 62.23
CA ASN A 25 9.43 -18.35 60.94
C ASN A 25 8.44 -17.35 60.34
N PRO A 26 8.87 -16.15 59.87
CA PRO A 26 7.99 -15.32 59.09
C PRO A 26 7.74 -16.08 57.78
N THR A 27 6.53 -16.57 57.59
CA THR A 27 6.05 -16.95 56.26
C THR A 27 6.25 -15.74 55.37
N LEU A 28 7.28 -15.80 54.52
CA LEU A 28 7.55 -14.81 53.49
C LEU A 28 6.30 -14.70 52.64
N ASP A 29 5.64 -13.55 52.70
CA ASP A 29 4.45 -13.27 51.92
C ASP A 29 4.85 -13.00 50.46
N THR A 30 4.80 -14.03 49.62
CA THR A 30 5.10 -13.95 48.18
C THR A 30 3.91 -13.47 47.36
N SER A 31 2.76 -13.17 47.98
CA SER A 31 1.52 -12.83 47.27
C SER A 31 1.66 -11.61 46.35
N LEU A 32 2.42 -10.58 46.75
CA LEU A 32 2.66 -9.40 45.92
C LEU A 32 3.60 -9.69 44.73
N LEU A 33 4.53 -10.63 44.89
CA LEU A 33 5.40 -11.11 43.80
C LEU A 33 4.60 -11.98 42.83
N GLU A 34 3.78 -12.87 43.36
CA GLU A 34 2.83 -13.69 42.60
C GLU A 34 1.76 -12.85 41.90
N GLU A 35 1.35 -11.70 42.45
CA GLU A 35 0.46 -10.75 41.78
C GLU A 35 1.20 -9.98 40.66
N PHE A 36 2.43 -9.54 40.90
CA PHE A 36 3.27 -8.90 39.88
C PHE A 36 3.60 -9.83 38.70
N LEU A 37 3.67 -11.13 38.98
CA LEU A 37 4.07 -12.18 38.03
C LEU A 37 2.90 -12.98 37.45
N GLY A 38 1.80 -13.08 38.19
CA GLY A 38 0.53 -13.72 37.83
C GLY A 38 -0.47 -12.77 37.17
N ASN A 39 -0.23 -11.46 37.22
CA ASN A 39 -0.78 -10.51 36.25
C ASN A 39 -0.11 -10.72 34.87
N ASP A 40 -0.25 -11.91 34.32
CA ASP A 40 -0.18 -12.12 32.88
C ASP A 40 -1.35 -11.37 32.27
N PHE A 41 -1.12 -10.11 31.93
CA PHE A 41 -1.99 -9.31 31.06
C PHE A 41 -3.48 -9.25 31.49
N ASP A 42 -3.81 -9.01 32.76
CA ASP A 42 -5.21 -8.76 33.11
C ASP A 42 -5.61 -7.27 32.99
N LEU A 43 -6.23 -7.05 31.85
CA LEU A 43 -7.17 -6.01 31.51
C LEU A 43 -8.14 -5.74 32.69
N ALA A 44 -8.14 -4.52 33.23
CA ALA A 44 -9.15 -4.10 34.19
C ALA A 44 -10.57 -4.35 33.64
N ALA A 45 -11.30 -5.28 34.27
CA ALA A 45 -12.72 -5.48 34.08
C ALA A 45 -13.51 -4.41 34.86
N LEU A 46 -14.48 -3.76 34.21
CA LEU A 46 -15.55 -3.02 34.89
C LEU A 46 -16.93 -3.40 34.31
N PRO A 47 -18.02 -3.28 35.12
CA PRO A 47 -19.21 -4.13 35.05
C PRO A 47 -20.31 -3.71 34.06
N SER A 48 -21.35 -4.55 34.01
CA SER A 48 -22.34 -4.79 32.95
C SER A 48 -23.54 -3.81 32.80
N LEU A 49 -23.88 -3.52 31.52
CA LEU A 49 -25.22 -3.48 30.83
C LEU A 49 -26.32 -2.45 31.25
N PRO A 50 -27.41 -2.18 30.46
CA PRO A 50 -27.71 -2.18 28.99
C PRO A 50 -28.70 -1.02 28.56
N PRO A 51 -29.59 -1.08 27.51
CA PRO A 51 -29.63 -1.75 26.19
C PRO A 51 -29.99 -0.83 24.97
N THR A 52 -30.11 -1.46 23.79
CA THR A 52 -30.94 -1.11 22.59
C THR A 52 -30.27 -0.24 21.51
N LYS A 53 -30.41 -0.47 20.19
CA LYS A 53 -31.25 -1.35 19.36
C LYS A 53 -30.59 -1.50 17.97
N LYS A 54 -30.43 -2.76 17.54
CA LYS A 54 -30.72 -3.34 16.19
C LYS A 54 -30.55 -2.52 14.89
N ARG A 55 -29.96 -3.24 13.92
CA ARG A 55 -30.17 -3.26 12.43
C ARG A 55 -29.44 -2.17 11.62
N LYS A 56 -29.11 -2.32 10.34
CA LYS A 56 -28.77 -3.43 9.39
C LYS A 56 -28.50 -2.68 8.06
N CYS A 57 -27.38 -2.97 7.40
CA CYS A 57 -27.13 -3.04 5.95
C CYS A 57 -27.95 -2.19 4.93
N THR A 58 -27.21 -1.46 4.10
CA THR A 58 -27.35 -1.23 2.62
C THR A 58 -28.44 -0.35 1.98
N GLN A 59 -27.95 0.36 0.95
CA GLN A 59 -28.53 0.72 -0.36
C GLN A 59 -29.15 2.12 -0.58
N ALA A 60 -28.43 2.88 -1.41
CA ALA A 60 -28.84 3.41 -2.73
C ALA A 60 -29.78 4.63 -2.85
N LEU A 61 -29.24 5.61 -3.60
CA LEU A 61 -29.81 6.26 -4.80
C LEU A 61 -30.41 7.68 -4.68
N GLU A 62 -29.95 8.51 -5.62
CA GLU A 62 -30.52 9.76 -6.18
C GLU A 62 -30.63 10.99 -5.27
N ASP A 63 -30.60 12.24 -5.72
CA ASP A 63 -30.12 13.06 -6.86
C ASP A 63 -30.79 14.44 -6.61
N SER A 64 -30.32 15.51 -7.28
CA SER A 64 -30.84 16.88 -7.27
C SER A 64 -30.38 17.74 -6.09
N GLY A 65 -29.90 18.97 -6.25
CA GLY A 65 -29.79 19.87 -7.39
C GLY A 65 -29.42 21.28 -6.87
N ASP A 66 -28.95 22.13 -7.79
CA ASP A 66 -28.77 23.59 -7.71
C ASP A 66 -27.45 24.25 -7.22
N CYS A 67 -26.58 24.51 -8.22
CA CYS A 67 -26.33 25.81 -8.87
C CYS A 67 -26.12 27.10 -8.04
N HIS A 68 -24.91 27.67 -8.13
CA HIS A 68 -24.53 29.08 -8.42
C HIS A 68 -23.08 29.32 -7.93
N VAL A 69 -22.19 30.14 -8.49
CA VAL A 69 -22.05 30.97 -9.70
C VAL A 69 -20.56 31.32 -9.81
N TRP A 70 -20.09 31.53 -11.02
CA TRP A 70 -18.71 31.93 -11.34
C TRP A 70 -18.54 33.44 -11.13
N ASP A 71 -17.35 33.88 -10.75
CA ASP A 71 -16.85 35.18 -11.18
C ASP A 71 -15.36 35.11 -11.55
N HIS A 72 -15.10 35.54 -12.78
CA HIS A 72 -13.79 35.81 -13.35
C HIS A 72 -13.26 37.17 -12.87
N HIS A 73 -11.94 37.39 -12.93
CA HIS A 73 -11.27 38.56 -13.56
C HIS A 73 -9.77 38.54 -13.17
N SER A 74 -8.85 38.27 -14.11
CA SER A 74 -8.15 39.23 -14.99
C SER A 74 -6.81 39.73 -14.41
N ARG A 75 -5.69 39.36 -15.05
CA ARG A 75 -4.36 40.03 -15.00
C ARG A 75 -4.33 41.19 -16.00
N PRO A 76 -3.49 42.24 -15.85
CA PRO A 76 -2.13 42.22 -16.45
C PRO A 76 -1.00 43.03 -15.75
N MET A 77 0.24 42.74 -16.19
CA MET A 77 1.57 43.42 -16.16
C MET A 77 1.65 44.93 -15.77
N THR A 78 2.75 45.57 -15.31
CA THR A 78 4.23 45.47 -15.42
C THR A 78 4.85 46.61 -14.57
N SER A 79 6.04 46.46 -13.96
CA SER A 79 7.24 47.34 -14.14
C SER A 79 8.34 47.17 -13.06
N ARG A 80 9.60 47.25 -13.51
CA ARG A 80 10.89 47.38 -12.78
C ARG A 80 10.88 48.55 -11.77
N SER A 81 11.77 48.72 -10.77
CA SER A 81 13.24 48.59 -10.79
C SER A 81 13.88 48.81 -9.37
N HIS A 82 15.05 48.18 -9.11
CA HIS A 82 16.20 48.56 -8.25
C HIS A 82 15.98 48.83 -6.73
N SER A 83 16.88 48.57 -5.76
CA SER A 83 18.17 47.87 -5.52
C SER A 83 18.49 48.22 -4.02
N SER A 84 18.89 47.35 -3.09
CA SER A 84 20.26 46.84 -2.85
C SER A 84 20.35 46.28 -1.41
N GLU A 85 21.21 45.24 -1.22
CA GLU A 85 22.08 44.97 -0.05
C GLU A 85 21.42 44.50 1.29
N VAL A 86 21.76 43.40 2.00
CA VAL A 86 22.95 42.50 2.10
C VAL A 86 22.52 41.10 2.63
N GLN A 87 23.30 40.07 2.23
CA GLN A 87 23.50 38.68 2.72
C GLN A 87 23.46 38.47 4.27
N ASP A 88 23.37 37.28 4.90
CA ASP A 88 23.54 35.87 4.50
C ASP A 88 22.99 34.93 5.61
N HIS A 89 22.88 33.63 5.25
CA HIS A 89 22.93 32.40 6.08
C HIS A 89 21.70 31.78 6.79
N ASP A 90 21.38 30.59 6.26
CA ASP A 90 21.12 29.29 6.90
C ASP A 90 19.72 28.84 7.37
N SER A 91 19.15 28.00 6.50
CA SER A 91 18.86 26.58 6.76
C SER A 91 17.51 26.17 7.36
N GLU A 92 16.76 25.49 6.48
CA GLU A 92 15.97 24.27 6.75
C GLU A 92 14.73 24.37 7.64
N ARG A 93 13.61 24.77 7.01
CA ARG A 93 12.28 24.18 7.28
C ARG A 93 11.49 24.08 5.99
N GLN A 94 11.85 23.12 5.13
CA GLN A 94 10.95 22.70 4.06
C GLN A 94 10.01 21.63 4.63
N ASN A 95 8.79 22.08 4.90
CA ASN A 95 7.60 21.26 4.90
C ASN A 95 7.62 20.41 3.62
N MET A 96 7.91 19.12 3.79
CA MET A 96 7.78 18.13 2.73
C MET A 96 6.28 18.00 2.43
N MET A 97 5.82 18.81 1.48
CA MET A 97 4.53 18.58 0.86
C MET A 97 4.59 17.18 0.25
N LEU A 98 3.70 16.33 0.72
CA LEU A 98 3.26 15.10 0.08
C LEU A 98 3.16 15.38 -1.42
N VAL A 99 4.17 14.93 -2.17
CA VAL A 99 4.09 14.88 -3.63
C VAL A 99 2.97 13.90 -3.88
N ASP A 100 1.84 14.46 -4.30
CA ASP A 100 0.73 13.73 -4.89
C ASP A 100 1.34 12.76 -5.90
N GLN A 101 1.43 11.48 -5.52
CA GLN A 101 1.93 10.41 -6.37
C GLN A 101 0.88 10.21 -7.46
N CYS A 102 0.88 11.13 -8.41
CA CYS A 102 0.08 11.03 -9.61
C CYS A 102 0.58 9.77 -10.32
N SER A 103 -0.22 8.72 -10.28
CA SER A 103 0.06 7.45 -10.96
C SER A 103 0.57 7.72 -12.38
N PRO A 104 1.62 7.03 -12.85
CA PRO A 104 2.22 7.31 -14.15
C PRO A 104 1.15 7.29 -15.25
N ALA A 105 0.98 8.41 -15.96
CA ALA A 105 0.05 8.50 -17.08
C ALA A 105 0.76 8.14 -18.39
N LEU A 106 0.09 7.35 -19.23
CA LEU A 106 0.60 6.95 -20.55
C LEU A 106 0.83 8.20 -21.43
N LYS A 107 2.07 8.40 -21.86
CA LYS A 107 2.50 9.55 -22.65
C LYS A 107 2.19 9.36 -24.13
N TRP A 108 1.96 10.48 -24.80
CA TRP A 108 1.61 10.56 -26.21
C TRP A 108 2.49 11.56 -26.94
N GLN A 109 2.85 11.24 -28.19
CA GLN A 109 3.63 12.12 -29.05
C GLN A 109 3.06 12.17 -30.47
N PRO A 110 3.32 13.23 -31.25
CA PRO A 110 2.88 13.32 -32.64
C PRO A 110 3.35 12.12 -33.49
N TYR A 111 2.43 11.47 -34.18
CA TYR A 111 2.72 10.35 -35.08
C TYR A 111 2.86 10.85 -36.52
N ARG A 112 4.10 10.88 -37.03
CA ARG A 112 4.46 11.44 -38.35
C ARG A 112 4.95 10.37 -39.34
N SER A 113 4.27 9.22 -39.44
CA SER A 113 4.65 8.21 -40.45
C SER A 113 4.43 8.69 -41.88
N VAL A 114 3.42 9.54 -42.09
CA VAL A 114 3.14 10.23 -43.35
C VAL A 114 2.90 11.72 -43.09
N PRO A 115 3.20 12.61 -44.05
CA PRO A 115 2.88 14.03 -43.92
C PRO A 115 1.37 14.24 -43.68
N TRP A 116 1.05 15.13 -42.74
CA TRP A 116 -0.33 15.50 -42.46
C TRP A 116 -0.85 16.47 -43.50
N HIS A 117 -2.12 16.30 -43.87
CA HIS A 117 -2.82 17.19 -44.79
C HIS A 117 -3.34 18.40 -44.03
N SER A 118 -3.36 19.56 -44.69
CA SER A 118 -3.90 20.80 -44.12
C SER A 118 -5.36 20.99 -44.49
N LEU A 119 -6.09 21.69 -43.62
CA LEU A 119 -7.48 22.08 -43.86
C LEU A 119 -7.56 23.45 -44.54
N LEU A 120 -8.60 23.65 -45.35
CA LEU A 120 -8.90 24.89 -46.05
C LEU A 120 -10.36 25.31 -45.79
N ASN A 121 -10.61 26.61 -45.72
CA ASN A 121 -11.96 27.17 -45.60
C ASN A 121 -12.68 27.28 -46.96
N SER A 122 -13.88 27.88 -46.97
CA SER A 122 -14.66 28.14 -48.21
C SER A 122 -13.96 29.06 -49.22
N GLN A 123 -13.00 29.86 -48.76
CA GLN A 123 -12.21 30.80 -49.55
C GLN A 123 -10.89 30.18 -50.05
N TYR A 124 -10.69 28.87 -49.82
CA TYR A 124 -9.45 28.13 -50.13
C TYR A 124 -8.21 28.63 -49.38
N GLU A 125 -8.41 29.31 -48.25
CA GLU A 125 -7.32 29.74 -47.38
C GLU A 125 -6.96 28.64 -46.39
N LYS A 126 -5.67 28.53 -46.07
CA LYS A 126 -5.15 27.54 -45.13
C LYS A 126 -5.59 27.87 -43.70
N LEU A 127 -6.24 26.90 -43.06
CA LEU A 127 -6.60 26.99 -41.65
C LEU A 127 -5.40 26.66 -40.74
N PRO A 128 -5.40 27.15 -39.47
CA PRO A 128 -4.39 26.79 -38.47
C PRO A 128 -4.31 25.28 -38.18
N ASP A 129 -3.16 24.85 -37.66
CA ASP A 129 -2.86 23.44 -37.36
C ASP A 129 -3.69 22.90 -36.20
N ILE A 130 -4.49 21.86 -36.45
CA ILE A 130 -5.45 21.24 -35.52
C ILE A 130 -4.86 21.00 -34.11
N GLY A 131 -5.49 21.55 -33.09
CA GLY A 131 -5.18 21.25 -31.71
C GLY A 131 -5.65 19.84 -31.38
N TYR A 132 -4.73 18.93 -31.08
CA TYR A 132 -5.05 17.52 -30.91
C TYR A 132 -4.36 16.98 -29.67
N ARG A 133 -5.14 16.40 -28.75
CA ARG A 133 -4.63 15.78 -27.53
C ARG A 133 -5.35 14.47 -27.28
N VAL A 134 -4.60 13.42 -26.99
CA VAL A 134 -5.13 12.12 -26.58
C VAL A 134 -4.88 11.97 -25.07
N VAL A 135 -5.92 11.56 -24.36
CA VAL A 135 -5.89 11.28 -22.93
C VAL A 135 -6.27 9.82 -22.74
N THR A 136 -5.53 9.14 -21.86
CA THR A 136 -5.81 7.76 -21.51
C THR A 136 -6.64 7.75 -20.24
N ASP A 137 -7.89 7.30 -20.30
CA ASP A 137 -8.79 7.36 -19.15
C ASP A 137 -8.60 6.17 -18.22
N LYS A 138 -8.47 4.96 -18.79
CA LYS A 138 -8.27 3.70 -18.04
C LYS A 138 -7.74 2.58 -18.91
N GLY A 139 -7.25 1.53 -18.26
CA GLY A 139 -6.92 0.23 -18.87
C GLY A 139 -5.43 -0.05 -19.04
N PHE A 140 -4.56 0.87 -18.60
CA PHE A 140 -3.11 0.72 -18.62
C PHE A 140 -2.56 0.97 -17.22
N ASN A 141 -1.63 0.12 -16.79
CA ASN A 141 -0.92 0.27 -15.53
C ASN A 141 0.59 0.24 -15.80
N PHE A 142 1.36 1.07 -15.12
CA PHE A 142 2.81 1.04 -15.26
C PHE A 142 3.39 -0.10 -14.43
N SER A 143 4.24 -0.94 -15.04
CA SER A 143 5.00 -1.99 -14.35
C SER A 143 6.43 -1.50 -14.14
N PRO A 144 6.85 -1.24 -12.88
CA PRO A 144 8.24 -0.88 -12.59
C PRO A 144 9.22 -1.98 -13.01
N ALA A 145 8.83 -3.25 -12.83
CA ALA A 145 9.68 -4.39 -13.17
C ALA A 145 9.94 -4.50 -14.68
N ASP A 146 8.97 -4.13 -15.52
CA ASP A 146 9.09 -4.16 -16.98
C ASP A 146 9.48 -2.79 -17.58
N GLU A 147 9.54 -1.74 -16.75
CA GLU A 147 9.73 -0.33 -17.16
C GLU A 147 8.85 0.07 -18.35
N ALA A 148 7.59 -0.37 -18.34
CA ALA A 148 6.64 -0.20 -19.43
C ALA A 148 5.19 -0.24 -18.93
N PHE A 149 4.29 0.35 -19.71
CA PHE A 149 2.86 0.21 -19.48
C PHE A 149 2.37 -1.18 -19.90
N VAL A 150 1.55 -1.78 -19.06
CA VAL A 150 0.97 -3.10 -19.27
C VAL A 150 -0.55 -2.97 -19.32
N CYS A 151 -1.16 -3.61 -20.31
CA CYS A 151 -2.59 -3.84 -20.34
C CYS A 151 -2.89 -5.31 -20.60
N GLN A 152 -4.11 -5.72 -20.26
CA GLN A 152 -4.57 -7.08 -20.51
C GLN A 152 -5.46 -7.11 -21.74
N LYS A 153 -5.24 -8.08 -22.62
CA LYS A 153 -6.08 -8.31 -23.81
C LYS A 153 -7.56 -8.54 -23.46
N LYS A 154 -7.84 -9.16 -22.31
CA LYS A 154 -9.20 -9.44 -21.84
C LYS A 154 -9.91 -8.17 -21.34
N ASN A 155 -9.18 -7.29 -20.67
CA ASN A 155 -9.74 -6.06 -20.11
C ASN A 155 -9.82 -4.99 -21.21
N HIS A 156 -10.81 -4.11 -21.09
CA HIS A 156 -10.89 -2.98 -22.01
C HIS A 156 -10.09 -1.79 -21.50
N PHE A 157 -9.56 -1.03 -22.43
CA PHE A 157 -9.07 0.32 -22.19
C PHE A 157 -10.03 1.36 -22.77
N GLN A 158 -9.84 2.61 -22.36
CA GLN A 158 -10.60 3.74 -22.83
C GLN A 158 -9.67 4.94 -23.01
N ILE A 159 -9.89 5.66 -24.10
CA ILE A 159 -9.17 6.88 -24.44
C ILE A 159 -10.17 7.98 -24.76
N THR A 160 -9.77 9.22 -24.49
CA THR A 160 -10.53 10.40 -24.86
C THR A 160 -9.67 11.35 -25.70
N ILE A 161 -10.20 11.78 -26.83
CA ILE A 161 -9.52 12.65 -27.78
C ILE A 161 -10.15 14.04 -27.70
N HIS A 162 -9.32 15.07 -27.51
CA HIS A 162 -9.69 16.47 -27.56
C HIS A 162 -9.21 17.05 -28.89
N ILE A 163 -10.14 17.56 -29.68
CA ILE A 163 -9.89 18.06 -31.04
C ILE A 163 -10.37 19.52 -31.12
N GLN A 164 -9.46 20.43 -31.40
CA GLN A 164 -9.74 21.84 -31.63
C GLN A 164 -9.48 22.16 -33.10
N VAL A 165 -10.50 22.63 -33.80
CA VAL A 165 -10.40 23.14 -35.16
C VAL A 165 -10.73 24.62 -35.15
N TRP A 166 -9.95 25.43 -35.86
CA TRP A 166 -10.22 26.85 -36.05
C TRP A 166 -10.86 27.10 -37.41
N GLY A 167 -11.87 27.98 -37.42
CA GLY A 167 -12.68 28.26 -38.60
C GLY A 167 -13.51 27.06 -39.07
N SER A 168 -14.16 27.23 -40.22
CA SER A 168 -15.02 26.21 -40.84
C SER A 168 -14.26 25.46 -41.95
N PRO A 169 -13.68 24.28 -41.68
CA PRO A 169 -13.03 23.48 -42.73
C PRO A 169 -14.04 23.00 -43.77
N LYS A 170 -13.74 23.25 -45.05
CA LYS A 170 -14.56 22.81 -46.20
C LYS A 170 -13.78 21.92 -47.15
N PHE A 171 -12.47 22.11 -47.26
CA PHE A 171 -11.62 21.32 -48.14
C PHE A 171 -10.39 20.80 -47.41
N VAL A 172 -9.87 19.66 -47.86
CA VAL A 172 -8.57 19.14 -47.47
C VAL A 172 -7.58 19.40 -48.60
N LYS A 173 -6.42 19.97 -48.28
CA LYS A 173 -5.35 20.22 -49.25
C LYS A 173 -4.62 18.92 -49.55
N THR A 174 -4.73 18.43 -50.79
CA THR A 174 -4.01 17.23 -51.26
C THR A 174 -2.99 17.60 -52.34
N GLN A 175 -2.11 16.67 -52.72
CA GLN A 175 -1.15 16.87 -53.82
C GLN A 175 -1.85 17.10 -55.17
N MET A 176 -3.05 16.54 -55.35
CA MET A 176 -3.88 16.69 -56.55
C MET A 176 -4.80 17.93 -56.50
N GLY A 177 -4.61 18.82 -55.52
CA GLY A 177 -5.45 19.99 -55.28
C GLY A 177 -6.41 19.85 -54.08
N PRO A 178 -7.22 20.88 -53.81
CA PRO A 178 -8.20 20.86 -52.73
C PRO A 178 -9.34 19.90 -53.03
N LYS A 179 -9.67 19.02 -52.08
CA LYS A 179 -10.83 18.12 -52.18
C LYS A 179 -11.87 18.46 -51.12
N PRO A 180 -13.18 18.46 -51.43
CA PRO A 180 -14.21 18.76 -50.44
C PRO A 180 -14.20 17.72 -49.32
N ILE A 181 -14.41 18.15 -48.09
CA ILE A 181 -14.51 17.25 -46.95
C ILE A 181 -15.97 16.83 -46.81
N GLU A 182 -16.22 15.54 -46.88
CA GLU A 182 -17.55 14.99 -46.64
C GLU A 182 -17.75 14.76 -45.15
N MET A 183 -16.81 14.07 -44.50
CA MET A 183 -16.89 13.70 -43.09
C MET A 183 -15.51 13.60 -42.44
N PHE A 184 -15.49 13.66 -41.11
CA PHE A 184 -14.30 13.37 -40.30
C PHE A 184 -14.41 12.01 -39.61
N TYR A 185 -13.28 11.33 -39.48
CA TYR A 185 -13.20 10.03 -38.84
C TYR A 185 -12.03 9.95 -37.86
N LEU A 186 -12.27 9.30 -36.72
CA LEU A 186 -11.22 8.83 -35.83
C LEU A 186 -10.91 7.36 -36.09
N LYS A 187 -9.62 7.04 -36.23
CA LYS A 187 -9.13 5.66 -36.31
C LYS A 187 -8.18 5.41 -35.15
N ALA A 188 -8.28 4.23 -34.55
CA ALA A 188 -7.36 3.75 -33.53
C ALA A 188 -6.82 2.38 -33.96
N PHE A 189 -5.51 2.22 -33.94
CA PHE A 189 -4.84 0.98 -34.31
C PHE A 189 -3.52 0.85 -33.53
N GLY A 190 -3.12 -0.38 -33.23
CA GLY A 190 -1.79 -0.64 -32.68
C GLY A 190 -0.75 -0.78 -33.79
N ILE A 191 0.51 -0.55 -33.47
CA ILE A 191 1.66 -0.88 -34.31
C ILE A 191 2.69 -1.65 -33.50
N LYS A 192 3.42 -2.56 -34.13
CA LYS A 192 4.55 -3.24 -33.48
C LYS A 192 5.75 -2.32 -33.43
N VAL A 193 6.42 -2.23 -32.27
CA VAL A 193 7.60 -1.37 -32.11
C VAL A 193 8.75 -1.84 -33.01
N GLU A 194 8.96 -3.15 -33.13
CA GLU A 194 10.00 -3.74 -33.98
C GLU A 194 9.70 -3.68 -35.48
N ALA A 195 8.43 -3.47 -35.86
CA ALA A 195 7.97 -3.46 -37.25
C ALA A 195 6.79 -2.51 -37.38
N THR A 196 7.06 -1.21 -37.46
CA THR A 196 6.03 -0.14 -37.43
C THR A 196 5.07 -0.15 -38.63
N SER A 197 5.39 -0.90 -39.69
CA SER A 197 4.49 -1.17 -40.82
C SER A 197 3.43 -2.24 -40.52
N GLN A 198 3.63 -3.07 -39.49
CA GLN A 198 2.67 -4.08 -39.07
C GLN A 198 1.66 -3.49 -38.09
N ILE A 199 0.40 -3.50 -38.51
CA ILE A 199 -0.72 -2.95 -37.75
C ILE A 199 -1.37 -4.06 -36.91
N ILE A 200 -1.67 -3.73 -35.65
CA ILE A 200 -2.48 -4.53 -34.74
C ILE A 200 -3.89 -3.93 -34.73
N ALA A 201 -4.90 -4.75 -35.03
CA ALA A 201 -6.28 -4.30 -34.98
C ALA A 201 -6.70 -4.00 -33.53
N ILE A 202 -7.58 -3.02 -33.39
CA ILE A 202 -8.29 -2.78 -32.13
C ILE A 202 -9.67 -3.41 -32.27
N GLU A 203 -10.13 -4.05 -31.20
CA GLU A 203 -11.48 -4.58 -31.07
C GLU A 203 -12.28 -3.73 -30.09
N GLN A 204 -13.59 -3.68 -30.26
CA GLN A 204 -14.49 -3.03 -29.32
C GLN A 204 -15.53 -4.03 -28.82
N SER A 205 -15.64 -4.16 -27.50
CA SER A 205 -16.67 -5.00 -26.88
C SER A 205 -18.03 -4.30 -26.87
N GLN A 206 -19.09 -5.09 -27.09
CA GLN A 206 -20.47 -4.66 -27.06
C GLN A 206 -21.14 -5.03 -25.72
N ALA A 207 -22.41 -4.64 -25.53
CA ALA A 207 -23.14 -4.91 -24.28
C ALA A 207 -23.31 -6.42 -24.01
N ASP A 208 -23.37 -7.22 -25.07
CA ASP A 208 -23.44 -8.68 -25.04
C ASP A 208 -22.07 -9.37 -24.86
N ARG A 209 -21.00 -8.60 -24.57
CA ARG A 209 -19.60 -9.04 -24.46
C ARG A 209 -18.99 -9.57 -25.76
N SER A 210 -19.71 -9.53 -26.89
CA SER A 210 -19.12 -9.83 -28.19
C SER A 210 -18.08 -8.76 -28.55
N LYS A 211 -17.02 -9.17 -29.25
CA LYS A 211 -15.99 -8.26 -29.74
C LYS A 211 -16.10 -8.14 -31.24
N LYS A 212 -16.05 -6.90 -31.74
CA LYS A 212 -15.99 -6.58 -33.17
C LYS A 212 -14.76 -5.75 -33.44
N ILE A 213 -14.21 -5.84 -34.66
CA ILE A 213 -13.13 -4.95 -35.09
C ILE A 213 -13.61 -3.50 -34.95
N PHE A 214 -12.80 -2.67 -34.33
CA PHE A 214 -13.05 -1.24 -34.18
C PHE A 214 -12.92 -0.56 -35.53
N ASN A 215 -14.05 -0.18 -36.10
CA ASN A 215 -14.11 0.55 -37.34
C ASN A 215 -13.94 2.07 -37.10
N PRO A 216 -13.47 2.83 -38.11
CA PRO A 216 -13.37 4.28 -38.01
C PRO A 216 -14.68 4.93 -37.52
N VAL A 217 -14.59 5.75 -36.47
CA VAL A 217 -15.76 6.41 -35.88
C VAL A 217 -15.96 7.76 -36.55
N LYS A 218 -17.13 7.94 -37.15
CA LYS A 218 -17.56 9.20 -37.75
C LYS A 218 -17.74 10.24 -36.64
N ILE A 219 -17.18 11.42 -36.81
CA ILE A 219 -17.31 12.52 -35.86
C ILE A 219 -17.70 13.82 -36.56
N ASN A 220 -18.36 14.70 -35.82
CA ASN A 220 -18.67 16.06 -36.25
C ASN A 220 -17.76 17.01 -35.48
N LEU A 221 -17.01 17.83 -36.21
CA LEU A 221 -16.13 18.84 -35.62
C LEU A 221 -16.85 20.19 -35.66
N LEU A 222 -16.93 20.84 -34.51
CA LEU A 222 -17.49 22.19 -34.39
C LEU A 222 -16.38 23.22 -34.62
N ALA A 223 -16.67 24.26 -35.41
CA ALA A 223 -15.74 25.35 -35.66
C ALA A 223 -15.47 26.13 -34.36
N ASP A 224 -14.20 26.45 -34.13
CA ASP A 224 -13.72 27.28 -33.01
C ASP A 224 -14.06 26.73 -31.61
N GLN A 225 -14.35 25.43 -31.51
CA GLN A 225 -14.65 24.73 -30.25
C GLN A 225 -13.85 23.44 -30.08
N VAL A 226 -13.64 23.05 -28.81
CA VAL A 226 -13.02 21.76 -28.49
C VAL A 226 -14.09 20.67 -28.57
N THR A 227 -13.93 19.77 -29.52
CA THR A 227 -14.74 18.54 -29.60
C THR A 227 -14.06 17.44 -28.79
N LYS A 228 -14.77 16.89 -27.78
CA LYS A 228 -14.29 15.78 -26.94
C LYS A 228 -14.96 14.48 -27.38
N VAL A 229 -14.17 13.47 -27.74
CA VAL A 229 -14.68 12.16 -28.17
C VAL A 229 -14.04 11.06 -27.35
N THR A 230 -14.86 10.29 -26.63
CA THR A 230 -14.40 9.16 -25.81
C THR A 230 -14.63 7.84 -26.53
N LEU A 231 -13.56 7.08 -26.72
CA LEU A 231 -13.59 5.74 -27.30
C LEU A 231 -13.37 4.71 -26.18
N GLY A 232 -14.45 4.07 -25.76
CA GLY A 232 -14.44 3.08 -24.69
C GLY A 232 -14.57 1.63 -25.17
N ARG A 233 -14.36 0.70 -24.24
CA ARG A 233 -14.49 -0.75 -24.45
C ARG A 233 -13.53 -1.31 -25.50
N LEU A 234 -12.35 -0.69 -25.64
CA LEU A 234 -11.35 -1.07 -26.63
C LEU A 234 -10.43 -2.17 -26.13
N HIS A 235 -9.97 -3.04 -27.02
CA HIS A 235 -9.03 -4.13 -26.74
C HIS A 235 -8.03 -4.25 -27.88
N PHE A 236 -6.78 -4.64 -27.59
CA PHE A 236 -5.88 -5.11 -28.64
C PHE A 236 -6.33 -6.49 -29.15
N SER A 237 -6.29 -6.71 -30.46
CA SER A 237 -6.61 -8.01 -31.06
C SER A 237 -5.57 -9.09 -30.78
N GLU A 238 -4.35 -8.70 -30.43
CA GLU A 238 -3.18 -9.57 -30.23
C GLU A 238 -2.52 -9.31 -28.87
N THR A 239 -1.75 -10.28 -28.39
CA THR A 239 -0.82 -10.09 -27.29
C THR A 239 0.57 -9.76 -27.83
N THR A 240 1.36 -8.99 -27.08
CA THR A 240 2.78 -8.82 -27.38
C THR A 240 3.51 -10.16 -27.28
N ALA A 241 4.51 -10.38 -28.14
CA ALA A 241 5.34 -11.58 -28.06
C ALA A 241 6.32 -11.51 -26.89
N ASN A 242 6.81 -12.68 -26.46
CA ASN A 242 7.86 -12.83 -25.44
C ASN A 242 7.49 -12.34 -24.03
N ASN A 243 6.19 -12.26 -23.70
CA ASN A 243 5.68 -11.86 -22.38
C ASN A 243 6.14 -12.71 -21.18
N MET A 244 6.68 -13.91 -21.42
CA MET A 244 7.09 -14.83 -20.35
C MET A 244 8.45 -14.43 -19.77
N ARG A 245 8.53 -14.28 -18.43
CA ARG A 245 9.77 -13.98 -17.71
C ARG A 245 10.85 -15.03 -17.95
N LYS A 246 12.11 -14.62 -17.86
CA LYS A 246 13.30 -15.49 -17.90
C LYS A 246 14.07 -15.31 -16.60
N LYS A 247 14.18 -16.37 -15.80
CA LYS A 247 14.85 -16.35 -14.48
C LYS A 247 14.32 -15.23 -13.55
N GLY A 248 13.00 -15.07 -13.47
CA GLY A 248 12.35 -14.02 -12.65
C GLY A 248 12.41 -12.60 -13.21
N LYS A 249 13.26 -12.33 -14.20
CA LYS A 249 13.38 -11.02 -14.85
C LYS A 249 12.52 -10.93 -16.12
N PRO A 250 12.16 -9.71 -16.57
CA PRO A 250 11.53 -9.52 -17.88
C PRO A 250 12.33 -10.21 -18.98
N ASN A 251 11.64 -10.67 -20.01
CA ASN A 251 12.30 -11.30 -21.14
C ASN A 251 13.17 -10.25 -21.87
N PRO A 252 14.48 -10.49 -22.09
CA PRO A 252 15.32 -9.58 -22.85
C PRO A 252 14.78 -9.28 -24.25
N ASP A 253 14.06 -10.23 -24.85
CA ASP A 253 13.47 -10.11 -26.18
C ASP A 253 11.99 -9.68 -26.15
N GLN A 254 11.53 -9.07 -25.05
CA GLN A 254 10.15 -8.56 -24.91
C GLN A 254 9.78 -7.68 -26.11
N ARG A 255 8.62 -7.96 -26.72
CA ARG A 255 8.06 -7.13 -27.80
C ARG A 255 7.02 -6.16 -27.26
N TYR A 256 6.79 -5.08 -27.99
CA TYR A 256 5.95 -3.99 -27.54
C TYR A 256 5.05 -3.52 -28.67
N PHE A 257 3.87 -3.04 -28.30
CA PHE A 257 3.01 -2.28 -29.20
C PHE A 257 3.06 -0.80 -28.84
N MET A 258 2.68 0.05 -29.79
CA MET A 258 2.27 1.43 -29.52
C MET A 258 0.87 1.64 -30.08
N LEU A 259 0.04 2.41 -29.40
CA LEU A 259 -1.31 2.75 -29.84
C LEU A 259 -1.26 4.05 -30.64
N VAL A 260 -1.77 4.03 -31.87
CA VAL A 260 -1.91 5.20 -32.74
C VAL A 260 -3.38 5.60 -32.82
N VAL A 261 -3.64 6.90 -32.64
CA VAL A 261 -4.98 7.48 -32.76
C VAL A 261 -4.91 8.66 -33.73
N GLY A 262 -5.53 8.50 -34.90
CA GLY A 262 -5.48 9.45 -35.99
C GLY A 262 -6.84 10.05 -36.33
N LEU A 263 -6.84 11.34 -36.65
CA LEU A 263 -7.93 12.10 -37.22
C LEU A 263 -7.78 12.18 -38.75
N TYR A 264 -8.84 11.85 -39.47
CA TYR A 264 -8.87 11.80 -40.93
C TYR A 264 -10.02 12.65 -41.47
N ALA A 265 -9.78 13.36 -42.56
CA ALA A 265 -10.83 13.82 -43.47
C ALA A 265 -11.13 12.72 -44.49
N ALA A 266 -12.40 12.51 -44.81
CA ALA A 266 -12.85 11.61 -45.86
C ALA A 266 -13.48 12.38 -47.02
N ASN A 267 -13.19 11.91 -48.23
CA ASN A 267 -13.85 12.28 -49.48
C ASN A 267 -13.99 11.00 -50.28
N GLN A 268 -15.23 10.61 -50.63
CA GLN A 268 -15.50 9.32 -51.26
C GLN A 268 -14.87 8.18 -50.45
N ASP A 269 -14.10 7.30 -51.10
CA ASP A 269 -13.41 6.17 -50.45
C ASP A 269 -11.98 6.48 -50.00
N GLN A 270 -11.56 7.75 -50.02
CA GLN A 270 -10.20 8.16 -49.65
C GLN A 270 -10.15 8.83 -48.28
N PHE A 271 -9.15 8.45 -47.48
CA PHE A 271 -8.87 9.05 -46.17
C PHE A 271 -7.57 9.86 -46.22
N TYR A 272 -7.64 11.10 -45.72
CA TYR A 272 -6.52 12.01 -45.62
C TYR A 272 -6.19 12.25 -44.15
N LEU A 273 -5.00 11.85 -43.73
CA LEU A 273 -4.56 12.03 -42.34
C LEU A 273 -4.33 13.52 -42.05
N LEU A 274 -4.98 14.02 -41.00
CA LEU A 274 -4.91 15.43 -40.59
C LEU A 274 -4.04 15.63 -39.34
N SER A 275 -4.17 14.73 -38.36
CA SER A 275 -3.35 14.72 -37.14
C SER A 275 -3.38 13.32 -36.55
N ALA A 276 -2.28 12.86 -35.97
CA ALA A 276 -2.24 11.59 -35.25
C ALA A 276 -1.28 11.67 -34.08
N HIS A 277 -1.56 10.90 -33.03
CA HIS A 277 -0.65 10.72 -31.91
C HIS A 277 -0.41 9.23 -31.66
N VAL A 278 0.79 8.90 -31.19
CA VAL A 278 1.22 7.57 -30.83
C VAL A 278 1.62 7.54 -29.37
N SER A 279 1.24 6.47 -28.66
CA SER A 279 1.61 6.26 -27.26
C SER A 279 3.07 5.85 -27.12
N GLU A 280 3.59 5.86 -25.89
CA GLU A 280 4.77 5.08 -25.54
C GLU A 280 4.53 3.56 -25.64
N ARG A 281 5.59 2.78 -25.38
CA ARG A 281 5.59 1.32 -25.51
C ARG A 281 4.65 0.65 -24.50
N ILE A 282 3.86 -0.31 -24.98
CA ILE A 282 2.86 -1.06 -24.21
C ILE A 282 3.13 -2.55 -24.36
N ILE A 283 3.05 -3.27 -23.23
CA ILE A 283 2.99 -4.73 -23.17
C ILE A 283 1.51 -5.14 -23.09
N VAL A 284 1.09 -6.07 -23.95
CA VAL A 284 -0.27 -6.62 -23.95
C VAL A 284 -0.22 -8.08 -23.53
N ARG A 285 -0.69 -8.37 -22.30
CA ARG A 285 -0.69 -9.73 -21.73
C ARG A 285 -2.05 -10.40 -21.88
N ALA A 286 -2.06 -11.74 -21.91
CA ALA A 286 -3.32 -12.52 -21.95
C ALA A 286 -4.00 -12.56 -20.57
N SER A 287 -3.22 -12.72 -19.50
CA SER A 287 -3.68 -12.91 -18.12
C SER A 287 -3.35 -11.72 -17.21
N ASN A 288 -3.89 -11.76 -15.98
CA ASN A 288 -3.78 -10.70 -14.99
C ASN A 288 -2.32 -10.38 -14.60
N PRO A 289 -1.96 -9.10 -14.37
CA PRO A 289 -0.64 -8.66 -13.90
C PRO A 289 -0.13 -9.42 -12.68
N GLY A 290 -1.01 -9.72 -11.72
CA GLY A 290 -0.68 -10.48 -10.51
C GLY A 290 -0.27 -11.94 -10.74
N GLN A 291 -0.39 -12.46 -11.96
CA GLN A 291 0.17 -13.79 -12.32
C GLN A 291 1.65 -13.71 -12.73
N PHE A 292 2.17 -12.51 -13.02
CA PHE A 292 3.55 -12.28 -13.44
C PHE A 292 4.34 -11.38 -12.50
N GLU A 293 3.67 -10.64 -11.63
CA GLU A 293 4.27 -10.17 -10.38
C GLU A 293 4.37 -11.40 -9.50
N ASN A 294 5.45 -12.18 -9.65
CA ASN A 294 5.79 -13.12 -8.59
C ASN A 294 5.92 -12.31 -7.31
N ASP A 295 5.26 -12.79 -6.26
CA ASP A 295 5.40 -12.50 -4.84
C ASP A 295 6.85 -12.61 -4.36
N ILE A 296 7.78 -11.87 -4.97
CA ILE A 296 9.14 -11.77 -4.43
C ILE A 296 9.09 -10.87 -3.18
N ASP A 297 8.08 -9.99 -3.05
CA ASP A 297 7.92 -9.08 -1.91
C ASP A 297 6.55 -9.14 -1.20
N ALA A 298 5.66 -10.08 -1.53
CA ALA A 298 4.51 -10.33 -0.65
C ALA A 298 5.00 -11.13 0.55
N LEU A 299 5.45 -10.41 1.59
CA LEU A 299 5.92 -10.99 2.86
C LEU A 299 4.89 -11.98 3.44
N TRP A 300 3.60 -11.76 3.20
CA TRP A 300 2.50 -12.62 3.63
C TRP A 300 1.95 -13.47 2.48
N GLN A 301 2.03 -14.80 2.61
CA GLN A 301 1.61 -15.77 1.60
C GLN A 301 0.61 -16.77 2.19
N ARG A 302 -0.25 -17.39 1.36
CA ARG A 302 -1.17 -18.45 1.84
C ARG A 302 -0.36 -19.68 2.25
N GLY A 303 -0.57 -20.15 3.49
CA GLY A 303 0.12 -21.34 4.00
C GLY A 303 -0.46 -22.64 3.46
N GLN A 304 0.21 -23.76 3.78
CA GLN A 304 -0.17 -25.11 3.33
C GLN A 304 -1.47 -25.62 3.97
N VAL A 305 -1.91 -25.00 5.07
CA VAL A 305 -3.14 -25.36 5.79
C VAL A 305 -4.27 -24.42 5.32
N PRO A 306 -5.53 -24.90 5.20
CA PRO A 306 -6.68 -24.04 4.90
C PRO A 306 -6.76 -22.83 5.84
N GLU A 307 -7.07 -21.65 5.29
CA GLU A 307 -7.18 -20.38 6.03
C GLU A 307 -5.90 -19.93 6.77
N SER A 308 -4.73 -20.47 6.41
CA SER A 308 -3.45 -20.01 6.96
C SER A 308 -2.78 -18.95 6.08
N VAL A 309 -2.11 -17.99 6.73
CA VAL A 309 -1.23 -17.00 6.11
C VAL A 309 0.12 -17.06 6.82
N VAL A 310 1.22 -17.05 6.07
CA VAL A 310 2.58 -17.22 6.56
C VAL A 310 3.42 -16.02 6.15
N CYS A 311 4.20 -15.48 7.11
CA CYS A 311 5.27 -14.53 6.84
C CYS A 311 6.62 -15.17 7.13
N HIS A 312 7.48 -15.24 6.11
CA HIS A 312 8.84 -15.77 6.23
C HIS A 312 9.82 -14.60 6.42
N GLY A 313 9.84 -14.02 7.62
CA GLY A 313 10.66 -12.86 7.99
C GLY A 313 10.37 -12.36 9.41
N ARG A 314 11.07 -11.31 9.85
CA ARG A 314 10.79 -10.63 11.13
C ARG A 314 9.65 -9.63 10.95
N VAL A 315 8.72 -9.58 11.89
CA VAL A 315 7.56 -8.67 11.84
C VAL A 315 7.69 -7.62 12.93
N GLY A 316 7.86 -6.35 12.54
CA GLY A 316 7.80 -5.20 13.45
C GLY A 316 6.44 -4.49 13.36
N ILE A 317 5.75 -4.32 14.48
CA ILE A 317 4.57 -3.46 14.59
C ILE A 317 5.02 -2.16 15.27
N ASN A 318 4.92 -1.04 14.56
CA ASN A 318 5.42 0.29 14.96
C ASN A 318 6.94 0.34 15.23
N THR A 319 7.72 -0.55 14.62
CA THR A 319 9.19 -0.52 14.63
C THR A 319 9.73 -0.99 13.28
N ASP A 320 10.80 -0.36 12.80
CA ASP A 320 11.50 -0.70 11.55
C ASP A 320 12.70 -1.64 11.78
N ALA A 321 13.08 -1.87 13.05
CA ALA A 321 14.22 -2.70 13.44
C ALA A 321 13.83 -3.81 14.44
N PRO A 322 12.99 -4.80 14.05
CA PRO A 322 12.67 -5.93 14.92
C PRO A 322 13.89 -6.84 15.14
N ASP A 323 14.23 -7.09 16.40
CA ASP A 323 15.34 -7.94 16.85
C ASP A 323 14.94 -9.41 17.10
N GLU A 324 13.64 -9.70 17.03
CA GLU A 324 13.03 -11.05 17.15
C GLU A 324 12.05 -11.34 16.00
N ALA A 325 11.42 -12.52 15.99
CA ALA A 325 10.48 -12.91 14.94
C ALA A 325 9.21 -12.02 14.88
N LEU A 326 8.75 -11.53 16.03
CA LEU A 326 7.64 -10.58 16.16
C LEU A 326 7.99 -9.57 17.27
N VAL A 327 8.02 -8.28 16.93
CA VAL A 327 8.22 -7.19 17.88
C VAL A 327 7.06 -6.21 17.75
N VAL A 328 6.47 -5.82 18.88
CA VAL A 328 5.33 -4.88 18.92
C VAL A 328 5.69 -3.70 19.81
N CYS A 329 5.90 -2.53 19.21
CA CYS A 329 6.02 -1.25 19.91
C CYS A 329 4.63 -0.66 20.12
N GLY A 330 3.91 -1.19 21.12
CA GLY A 330 2.56 -0.79 21.48
C GLY A 330 1.79 -1.89 22.19
N ASN A 331 0.47 -1.72 22.30
CA ASN A 331 -0.39 -2.67 23.01
C ASN A 331 -0.83 -3.83 22.12
N MET A 332 -0.69 -5.06 22.62
CA MET A 332 -1.21 -6.28 22.00
C MET A 332 -2.43 -6.79 22.77
N LYS A 333 -3.56 -7.00 22.09
CA LYS A 333 -4.76 -7.61 22.67
C LYS A 333 -4.87 -9.07 22.22
N VAL A 334 -4.77 -10.00 23.17
CA VAL A 334 -4.90 -11.44 22.93
C VAL A 334 -6.23 -11.92 23.55
N MET A 335 -7.08 -12.57 22.77
CA MET A 335 -8.35 -13.17 23.26
C MET A 335 -8.26 -14.68 23.49
N GLY A 336 -7.07 -15.26 23.31
CA GLY A 336 -6.75 -16.67 23.55
C GLY A 336 -5.52 -16.81 24.45
N THR A 337 -4.83 -17.96 24.39
CA THR A 337 -3.68 -18.25 25.24
C THR A 337 -2.36 -18.23 24.48
N ILE A 338 -1.31 -17.68 25.11
CA ILE A 338 0.08 -17.84 24.67
C ILE A 338 0.58 -19.18 25.24
N MET A 339 1.12 -20.04 24.39
CA MET A 339 1.44 -21.43 24.77
C MET A 339 2.91 -21.57 25.17
N HIS A 340 3.16 -22.17 26.34
CA HIS A 340 4.49 -22.53 26.84
C HIS A 340 4.57 -24.04 27.12
N PRO A 341 5.04 -24.87 26.16
CA PRO A 341 5.05 -26.32 26.34
C PRO A 341 6.05 -26.77 27.42
N SER A 342 5.61 -27.61 28.36
CA SER A 342 6.38 -27.99 29.56
C SER A 342 6.37 -29.50 29.89
N ASP A 343 6.16 -30.38 28.89
CA ASP A 343 6.08 -31.85 29.04
C ASP A 343 7.43 -32.49 29.44
N SER A 344 7.42 -33.45 30.38
CA SER A 344 8.63 -34.15 30.84
C SER A 344 9.31 -34.98 29.75
N ARG A 345 8.55 -35.51 28.79
CA ARG A 345 9.08 -36.29 27.65
C ARG A 345 9.86 -35.42 26.66
N ALA A 346 9.65 -34.11 26.69
CA ALA A 346 10.39 -33.13 25.91
C ALA A 346 11.65 -32.61 26.64
N LYS A 347 11.87 -32.99 27.90
CA LYS A 347 12.96 -32.51 28.77
C LYS A 347 14.00 -33.62 28.98
N GLN A 348 15.27 -33.25 29.10
CA GLN A 348 16.38 -34.15 29.45
C GLN A 348 17.21 -33.52 30.57
N ASN A 349 17.93 -34.34 31.35
CA ASN A 349 18.74 -33.91 32.49
C ASN A 349 17.93 -33.14 33.55
N ILE A 350 16.74 -33.65 33.89
CA ILE A 350 15.89 -33.06 34.92
C ILE A 350 16.58 -33.24 36.28
N GLN A 351 16.91 -32.13 36.92
CA GLN A 351 17.48 -32.07 38.25
C GLN A 351 16.59 -31.19 39.12
N GLU A 352 16.36 -31.63 40.34
CA GLU A 352 15.67 -30.82 41.33
C GLU A 352 16.61 -29.70 41.80
N VAL A 353 16.05 -28.50 41.92
CA VAL A 353 16.77 -27.31 42.37
C VAL A 353 16.36 -27.04 43.82
N ASP A 354 17.29 -26.59 44.68
CA ASP A 354 16.96 -26.28 46.08
C ASP A 354 15.99 -25.09 46.16
N THR A 355 14.74 -25.40 46.48
CA THR A 355 13.65 -24.44 46.63
C THR A 355 13.95 -23.39 47.71
N ASN A 356 14.68 -23.75 48.78
CA ASN A 356 15.01 -22.81 49.85
C ASN A 356 16.01 -21.76 49.38
N GLU A 357 16.96 -22.14 48.52
CA GLU A 357 17.92 -21.20 47.94
C GLU A 357 17.21 -20.24 46.97
N GLN A 358 16.27 -20.74 46.17
CA GLN A 358 15.48 -19.89 45.27
C GLN A 358 14.57 -18.92 46.02
N LEU A 359 13.86 -19.41 47.04
CA LEU A 359 13.04 -18.57 47.92
C LEU A 359 13.86 -17.49 48.63
N ARG A 360 15.07 -17.81 49.11
CA ARG A 360 15.97 -16.81 49.72
C ARG A 360 16.38 -15.72 48.72
N ARG A 361 16.67 -16.08 47.47
CA ARG A 361 17.01 -15.12 46.41
C ARG A 361 15.81 -14.24 46.08
N ILE A 362 14.62 -14.81 45.97
CA ILE A 362 13.39 -14.07 45.69
C ILE A 362 13.00 -13.13 46.85
N ALA A 363 13.14 -13.59 48.10
CA ALA A 363 12.85 -12.79 49.29
C ALA A 363 13.75 -11.55 49.44
N GLN A 364 14.90 -11.54 48.76
CA GLN A 364 15.81 -10.38 48.71
C GLN A 364 15.38 -9.35 47.66
N MET A 365 14.42 -9.68 46.78
CA MET A 365 13.94 -8.75 45.76
C MET A 365 13.03 -7.70 46.36
N ARG A 366 13.28 -6.45 46.02
CA ARG A 366 12.50 -5.31 46.48
C ARG A 366 11.44 -4.96 45.44
N ILE A 367 10.18 -4.97 45.86
CA ILE A 367 9.07 -4.38 45.08
C ILE A 367 9.01 -2.88 45.40
N VAL A 368 8.90 -2.07 44.36
CA VAL A 368 8.82 -0.61 44.44
C VAL A 368 7.62 -0.08 43.64
N GLU A 369 7.06 1.02 44.09
CA GLU A 369 6.14 1.85 43.30
C GLU A 369 6.93 2.97 42.65
N TYR A 370 6.66 3.26 41.38
CA TYR A 370 7.39 4.26 40.62
C TYR A 370 6.51 4.92 39.56
N ASP A 371 6.89 6.14 39.20
CA ASP A 371 6.33 6.86 38.08
C ASP A 371 7.32 6.85 36.92
N TYR A 372 6.89 6.40 35.74
CA TYR A 372 7.69 6.54 34.53
C TYR A 372 7.87 8.02 34.17
N LYS A 373 9.08 8.37 33.74
CA LYS A 373 9.36 9.66 33.13
C LYS A 373 8.42 9.88 31.91
N PRO A 374 7.75 11.03 31.78
CA PRO A 374 6.79 11.28 30.69
C PRO A 374 7.37 11.05 29.28
N GLU A 375 8.61 11.51 29.06
CA GLU A 375 9.36 11.36 27.81
C GLU A 375 9.64 9.90 27.42
N PHE A 376 9.80 9.02 28.42
CA PHE A 376 10.01 7.59 28.22
C PHE A 376 8.68 6.87 28.03
N ALA A 377 7.67 7.23 28.84
CA ALA A 377 6.33 6.67 28.74
C ALA A 377 5.71 6.91 27.35
N SER A 378 5.88 8.12 26.79
CA SER A 378 5.41 8.45 25.45
C SER A 378 6.11 7.62 24.35
N ALA A 379 7.44 7.51 24.41
CA ALA A 379 8.23 6.72 23.46
C ALA A 379 7.88 5.22 23.48
N MET A 380 7.53 4.69 24.66
CA MET A 380 7.16 3.30 24.87
C MET A 380 5.65 3.02 24.78
N GLY A 381 4.82 4.04 24.56
CA GLY A 381 3.37 3.90 24.50
C GLY A 381 2.71 3.47 25.82
N ILE A 382 3.30 3.84 26.97
CA ILE A 382 2.82 3.52 28.31
C ILE A 382 1.75 4.52 28.71
N ASN A 383 0.51 4.07 28.86
CA ASN A 383 -0.66 4.93 29.15
C ASN A 383 -0.82 5.29 30.64
N THR A 384 -0.28 4.48 31.55
CA THR A 384 -0.35 4.68 33.00
C THR A 384 1.05 4.96 33.55
N ALA A 385 1.28 6.20 33.97
CA ALA A 385 2.59 6.64 34.47
C ALA A 385 2.99 5.94 35.78
N HIS A 386 2.02 5.63 36.65
CA HIS A 386 2.27 4.99 37.94
C HIS A 386 2.19 3.46 37.82
N GLN A 387 3.22 2.75 38.27
CA GLN A 387 3.29 1.29 38.27
C GLN A 387 4.00 0.74 39.51
N THR A 388 3.65 -0.48 39.88
CA THR A 388 4.35 -1.27 40.91
C THR A 388 5.19 -2.34 40.22
N GLY A 389 6.46 -2.50 40.60
CA GLY A 389 7.33 -3.50 40.01
C GLY A 389 8.71 -3.58 40.64
N MET A 390 9.67 -4.11 39.89
CA MET A 390 11.05 -4.33 40.34
C MET A 390 12.05 -3.54 39.50
N ILE A 391 13.18 -3.19 40.10
CA ILE A 391 14.28 -2.47 39.44
C ILE A 391 15.22 -3.49 38.79
N ALA A 392 15.40 -3.39 37.46
CA ALA A 392 16.17 -4.36 36.69
C ALA A 392 17.62 -4.53 37.17
N GLN A 393 18.27 -3.44 37.59
CA GLN A 393 19.63 -3.45 38.14
C GLN A 393 19.72 -4.25 39.45
N GLU A 394 18.73 -4.11 40.34
CA GLU A 394 18.68 -4.85 41.61
C GLU A 394 18.39 -6.34 41.38
N VAL A 395 17.49 -6.65 40.43
CA VAL A 395 17.22 -8.04 40.03
C VAL A 395 18.46 -8.69 39.42
N GLN A 396 19.30 -7.93 38.70
CA GLN A 396 20.51 -8.46 38.07
C GLN A 396 21.55 -8.95 39.09
N GLU A 397 21.67 -8.29 40.25
CA GLU A 397 22.59 -8.72 41.31
C GLU A 397 22.17 -10.05 41.95
N ILE A 398 20.86 -10.29 42.03
CA ILE A 398 20.28 -11.47 42.68
C ILE A 398 20.11 -12.63 41.69
N LEU A 399 19.50 -12.35 40.54
CA LEU A 399 19.21 -13.29 39.45
C LEU A 399 19.70 -12.72 38.10
N PRO A 400 21.01 -12.76 37.82
CA PRO A 400 21.59 -12.18 36.61
C PRO A 400 21.03 -12.78 35.31
N ARG A 401 20.55 -14.03 35.36
CA ARG A 401 19.93 -14.70 34.21
C ARG A 401 18.52 -14.22 33.88
N ALA A 402 17.86 -13.52 34.81
CA ALA A 402 16.51 -12.99 34.63
C ALA A 402 16.52 -11.54 34.10
N VAL A 403 17.69 -10.98 33.80
CA VAL A 403 17.84 -9.62 33.27
C VAL A 403 18.63 -9.67 31.98
N ARG A 404 18.13 -8.98 30.95
CA ARG A 404 18.77 -8.88 29.64
C ARG A 404 19.01 -7.43 29.28
N GLU A 405 20.17 -7.16 28.69
CA GLU A 405 20.48 -5.87 28.10
C GLU A 405 19.83 -5.78 26.71
N VAL A 406 19.07 -4.72 26.46
CA VAL A 406 18.30 -4.49 25.23
C VAL A 406 18.93 -3.39 24.35
N GLY A 407 20.11 -2.90 24.73
CA GLY A 407 20.83 -1.85 24.01
C GLY A 407 20.37 -0.44 24.40
N HIS A 408 20.45 0.52 23.47
CA HIS A 408 20.11 1.92 23.72
C HIS A 408 18.63 2.21 23.47
N VAL A 409 17.98 2.92 24.39
CA VAL A 409 16.60 3.41 24.21
C VAL A 409 16.62 4.92 24.06
N THR A 410 16.06 5.43 22.97
CA THR A 410 15.93 6.87 22.72
C THR A 410 14.54 7.35 23.12
N CYS A 411 14.47 8.29 24.05
CA CYS A 411 13.24 8.95 24.48
C CYS A 411 12.80 10.01 23.45
N GLU A 412 11.54 10.45 23.53
CA GLU A 412 10.98 11.44 22.58
C GLU A 412 11.67 12.81 22.66
N ASN A 413 12.26 13.15 23.81
CA ASN A 413 13.05 14.35 24.03
C ASN A 413 14.50 14.27 23.47
N GLY A 414 14.89 13.14 22.89
CA GLY A 414 16.23 12.88 22.37
C GLY A 414 17.24 12.40 23.43
N GLU A 415 16.83 12.22 24.69
CA GLU A 415 17.68 11.57 25.70
C GLU A 415 17.84 10.08 25.38
N MET A 416 19.07 9.58 25.51
CA MET A 416 19.41 8.19 25.24
C MET A 416 19.74 7.48 26.54
N LEU A 417 18.99 6.42 26.86
CA LEU A 417 19.29 5.49 27.93
C LEU A 417 20.22 4.41 27.37
N GLU A 418 21.49 4.44 27.80
CA GLU A 418 22.47 3.43 27.40
C GLU A 418 22.32 2.14 28.20
N ASN A 419 22.58 1.00 27.53
CA ASN A 419 22.59 -0.33 28.13
C ASN A 419 21.33 -0.62 28.94
N PHE A 420 20.16 -0.33 28.35
CA PHE A 420 18.87 -0.48 29.01
C PHE A 420 18.63 -1.93 29.41
N LEU A 421 18.41 -2.15 30.71
CA LEU A 421 18.17 -3.48 31.27
C LEU A 421 16.67 -3.75 31.36
N MET A 422 16.26 -4.90 30.87
CA MET A 422 14.88 -5.38 30.95
C MET A 422 14.84 -6.69 31.74
N VAL A 423 13.90 -6.77 32.67
CA VAL A 423 13.60 -8.01 33.42
C VAL A 423 12.81 -8.95 32.51
N ASP A 424 13.34 -10.14 32.27
CA ASP A 424 12.63 -11.23 31.62
C ASP A 424 11.68 -11.88 32.62
N LYS A 425 10.42 -11.44 32.60
CA LYS A 425 9.35 -11.96 33.46
C LYS A 425 9.16 -13.47 33.31
N VAL A 426 9.36 -14.04 32.11
CA VAL A 426 9.23 -15.48 31.87
C VAL A 426 10.36 -16.24 32.57
N THR A 427 11.59 -15.72 32.49
CA THR A 427 12.72 -16.32 33.21
C THR A 427 12.58 -16.12 34.72
N LEU A 428 12.04 -14.99 35.18
CA LEU A 428 11.76 -14.73 36.59
C LEU A 428 10.71 -15.69 37.16
N ASN A 429 9.65 -16.01 36.39
CA ASN A 429 8.64 -17.01 36.75
C ASN A 429 9.17 -18.43 36.94
N ARG A 430 10.38 -18.73 36.43
CA ARG A 430 11.01 -20.06 36.64
C ARG A 430 11.63 -20.22 38.02
N TYR A 431 11.74 -19.14 38.78
CA TYR A 431 12.36 -19.13 40.10
C TYR A 431 11.34 -19.13 41.24
N LEU A 432 10.10 -18.69 40.98
CA LEU A 432 9.01 -18.82 41.93
C LEU A 432 8.61 -20.30 42.09
N PRO A 433 8.32 -20.75 43.32
CA PRO A 433 7.89 -22.12 43.60
C PRO A 433 6.51 -22.47 43.04
#